data_AF-A0A952GEL7-F1
#
_entry.id   AF-A0A952GEL7-F1
#
_cell.length_a   1.000
_cell.length_b   1.000
_cell.length_c   1.000
_cell.angle_alpha   90.00
_cell.angle_beta   90.00
_cell.angle_gamma   90.00
#
_symmetry.space_group_name_H-M   'P 1'
#
loop_
_entity.id
_entity.type
_entity.pdbx_description
1 polymer ?
#
loop_
_entity_poly.entity_id
_entity_poly.type
_entity_poly.pdbx_seq_one_letter_code
_entity_poly.pdbx_strand_id
1 'polypeptide(L)'
;MSELPKVGIIGVGTIAEALTHGLCGFGERRAEILLSPRNETISSRLALRYPDVRVATDNQAVVDGSEIVILAVRPQATEQILSTLRFRSDQKIVSLIATFSVERLSALVAPANQISRLIPLPPVAERQGPLTLYTQSEEIARLLDGLGRLIRVEEEAHLDLVSAVTSLMGTYFGMMGAVDGWLIEGGFKPEASRALVGELFFLLAQTAEKRSEEPFSRLSREYSTAGGLNEQAWRELQAAGWAAQIQAALDLVLDRIYGRATFDTQLPQNRVTAD
;
A
#
# COMPACT_ATOMS: atom_id res chain seq x y z
N MET A 1 -24.50 17.62 -7.09
CA MET A 1 -23.41 16.88 -6.43
C MET A 1 -22.48 17.91 -5.84
N SER A 2 -22.08 17.79 -4.56
CA SER A 2 -21.11 18.73 -3.98
C SER A 2 -19.78 18.62 -4.72
N GLU A 3 -19.16 19.75 -5.03
CA GLU A 3 -17.83 19.82 -5.63
C GLU A 3 -16.81 19.11 -4.72
N LEU A 4 -15.84 18.42 -5.32
CA LEU A 4 -14.75 17.81 -4.56
C LEU A 4 -13.80 18.91 -4.05
N PRO A 5 -13.20 18.75 -2.86
CA PRO A 5 -12.22 19.72 -2.35
C PRO A 5 -11.00 19.79 -3.26
N LYS A 6 -10.36 20.96 -3.32
CA LYS A 6 -9.11 21.15 -4.06
C LYS A 6 -7.96 20.41 -3.39
N VAL A 7 -7.24 19.61 -4.16
CA VAL A 7 -6.17 18.73 -3.67
C VAL A 7 -4.81 19.27 -4.09
N GLY A 8 -3.91 19.46 -3.13
CA GLY A 8 -2.51 19.79 -3.38
C GLY A 8 -1.63 18.57 -3.15
N ILE A 9 -0.66 18.30 -4.02
CA ILE A 9 0.28 17.18 -3.84
C ILE A 9 1.71 17.72 -3.78
N ILE A 10 2.33 17.56 -2.61
CA ILE A 10 3.73 17.89 -2.37
C ILE A 10 4.58 16.64 -2.54
N GLY A 11 5.44 16.64 -3.56
CA GLY A 11 6.19 15.48 -4.01
C GLY A 11 5.46 14.73 -5.12
N VAL A 12 6.04 14.74 -6.33
CA VAL A 12 5.45 14.09 -7.52
C VAL A 12 6.33 12.92 -7.95
N GLY A 13 6.31 11.85 -7.16
CA GLY A 13 6.93 10.56 -7.50
C GLY A 13 5.94 9.56 -8.12
N THR A 14 6.36 8.30 -8.26
CA THR A 14 5.52 7.22 -8.83
C THR A 14 4.18 7.05 -8.12
N ILE A 15 4.17 7.08 -6.78
CA ILE A 15 2.93 6.92 -6.00
C ILE A 15 2.01 8.13 -6.14
N ALA A 16 2.55 9.35 -6.15
CA ALA A 16 1.76 10.56 -6.38
C ALA A 16 1.15 10.58 -7.79
N GLU A 17 1.91 10.14 -8.79
CA GLU A 17 1.41 9.95 -10.15
C GLU A 17 0.27 8.93 -10.20
N ALA A 18 0.45 7.77 -9.57
CA ALA A 18 -0.60 6.75 -9.50
C ALA A 18 -1.87 7.28 -8.83
N LEU A 19 -1.74 8.01 -7.71
CA LEU A 19 -2.89 8.60 -7.02
C LEU A 19 -3.58 9.67 -7.88
N THR A 20 -2.81 10.49 -8.59
CA THR A 20 -3.35 11.49 -9.54
C THR A 20 -4.14 10.81 -10.66
N HIS A 21 -3.62 9.71 -11.22
CA HIS A 21 -4.34 8.89 -12.19
C HIS A 21 -5.66 8.34 -11.61
N GLY A 22 -5.65 7.82 -10.39
CA GLY A 22 -6.87 7.32 -9.75
C GLY A 22 -7.93 8.40 -9.53
N LEU A 23 -7.50 9.58 -9.05
CA LEU A 23 -8.38 10.73 -8.75
C LEU A 23 -8.97 11.40 -9.99
N CYS A 24 -8.24 11.45 -11.11
CA CYS A 24 -8.68 12.14 -12.33
C CYS A 24 -9.10 11.21 -13.48
N GLY A 25 -8.71 9.93 -13.43
CA GLY A 25 -8.74 9.03 -14.59
C GLY A 25 -10.09 8.43 -14.94
N PHE A 26 -11.07 8.44 -14.04
CA PHE A 26 -12.32 7.68 -14.26
C PHE A 26 -13.57 8.37 -13.67
N GLY A 27 -14.68 8.34 -14.42
CA GLY A 27 -16.00 8.81 -13.99
C GLY A 27 -16.19 10.34 -14.01
N GLU A 28 -17.33 10.78 -13.47
CA GLU A 28 -17.77 12.18 -13.45
C GLU A 28 -17.24 12.99 -12.25
N ARG A 29 -16.73 12.31 -11.21
CA ARG A 29 -16.06 12.97 -10.06
C ARG A 29 -14.58 13.16 -10.38
N ARG A 30 -14.20 14.40 -10.68
CA ARG A 30 -12.79 14.81 -10.86
C ARG A 30 -12.40 15.80 -9.77
N ALA A 31 -11.26 15.57 -9.13
CA ALA A 31 -10.66 16.54 -8.22
C ALA A 31 -9.85 17.57 -9.02
N GLU A 32 -9.92 18.84 -8.64
CA GLU A 32 -8.92 19.83 -9.05
C GLU A 32 -7.63 19.55 -8.27
N ILE A 33 -6.51 19.37 -8.98
CA ILE A 33 -5.23 18.99 -8.38
C ILE A 33 -4.14 20.02 -8.70
N LEU A 34 -3.47 20.52 -7.65
CA LEU A 34 -2.24 21.30 -7.76
C LEU A 34 -1.02 20.44 -7.41
N LEU A 35 -0.09 20.31 -8.35
CA LEU A 35 1.13 19.53 -8.19
C LEU A 35 2.34 20.43 -7.88
N SER A 36 3.21 19.98 -6.97
CA SER A 36 4.52 20.60 -6.77
C SER A 36 5.42 20.48 -8.03
N PRO A 37 6.28 21.47 -8.32
CA PRO A 37 7.04 21.51 -9.59
C PRO A 37 8.33 20.67 -9.61
N ARG A 38 8.78 20.11 -8.48
CA ARG A 38 10.15 19.54 -8.33
C ARG A 38 10.45 18.32 -9.23
N ASN A 39 9.43 17.66 -9.79
CA ASN A 39 9.60 16.61 -10.79
C ASN A 39 8.91 16.99 -12.08
N GLU A 40 9.52 17.94 -12.80
CA GLU A 40 8.95 18.58 -13.99
C GLU A 40 8.46 17.57 -15.04
N THR A 41 9.19 16.47 -15.23
CA THR A 41 8.79 15.43 -16.20
C THR A 41 7.45 14.80 -15.85
N ILE A 42 7.25 14.39 -14.59
CA ILE A 42 6.00 13.74 -14.17
C ILE A 42 4.89 14.78 -14.01
N SER A 43 5.17 15.92 -13.37
CA SER A 43 4.15 16.95 -13.11
C SER A 43 3.61 17.55 -14.40
N SER A 44 4.46 17.84 -15.38
CA SER A 44 4.03 18.38 -16.68
C SER A 44 3.27 17.35 -17.50
N ARG A 45 3.67 16.07 -17.46
CA ARG A 45 2.94 14.97 -18.11
C ARG A 45 1.52 14.83 -17.55
N LEU A 46 1.37 14.90 -16.22
CA LEU A 46 0.07 14.82 -15.56
C LEU A 46 -0.82 16.02 -15.89
N ALA A 47 -0.28 17.23 -15.84
CA ALA A 47 -1.02 18.45 -16.18
C ALA A 47 -1.44 18.50 -17.66
N LEU A 48 -0.62 17.96 -18.57
CA LEU A 48 -0.99 17.85 -19.99
C LEU A 48 -2.11 16.81 -20.20
N ARG A 49 -2.08 15.72 -19.44
CA ARG A 49 -3.03 14.61 -19.58
C ARG A 49 -4.42 14.93 -19.00
N TYR A 50 -4.47 15.71 -17.92
CA TYR A 50 -5.70 15.95 -17.18
C TYR A 50 -6.02 17.44 -17.10
N PRO A 51 -7.16 17.90 -17.66
CA PRO A 51 -7.54 19.32 -17.66
C PRO A 51 -7.64 19.95 -16.26
N ASP A 52 -7.96 19.14 -15.26
CA ASP A 52 -8.18 19.57 -13.87
C ASP A 52 -6.89 19.52 -13.03
N VAL A 53 -5.75 19.20 -13.64
CA VAL A 53 -4.44 19.11 -12.98
C VAL A 53 -3.55 20.28 -13.44
N ARG A 54 -2.98 21.01 -12.47
CA ARG A 54 -2.07 22.13 -12.73
C ARG A 54 -0.77 21.96 -11.94
N VAL A 55 0.31 22.51 -12.47
CA VAL A 55 1.59 22.59 -11.76
C VAL A 55 1.69 23.97 -11.11
N ALA A 56 1.93 24.01 -9.80
CA ALA A 56 2.10 25.25 -9.05
C ALA A 56 3.51 25.83 -9.24
N THR A 57 3.69 27.10 -8.91
CA THR A 57 4.99 27.79 -9.02
C THR A 57 6.02 27.27 -8.03
N ASP A 58 5.58 26.87 -6.84
CA ASP A 58 6.39 26.29 -5.77
C ASP A 58 5.50 25.48 -4.81
N ASN A 59 6.11 24.89 -3.78
CA ASN A 59 5.38 24.10 -2.78
C ASN A 59 4.44 24.95 -1.93
N GLN A 60 4.74 26.23 -1.69
CA GLN A 60 3.87 27.09 -0.91
C GLN A 60 2.59 27.41 -1.69
N ALA A 61 2.69 27.64 -3.00
CA ALA A 61 1.54 27.80 -3.87
C ALA A 61 0.64 26.55 -3.93
N VAL A 62 1.21 25.34 -3.82
CA VAL A 62 0.43 24.11 -3.64
C VAL A 62 -0.37 24.17 -2.34
N VAL A 63 0.28 24.51 -1.22
CA VAL A 63 -0.40 24.61 0.09
C VAL A 63 -1.47 25.70 0.04
N ASP A 64 -1.16 26.89 -0.43
CA ASP A 64 -2.07 28.02 -0.45
C ASP A 64 -3.33 27.75 -1.28
N GLY A 65 -3.18 27.06 -2.42
CA GLY A 65 -4.28 26.75 -3.34
C GLY A 65 -5.14 25.54 -2.98
N SER A 66 -4.88 24.86 -1.86
CA SER A 66 -5.49 23.56 -1.56
C SER A 66 -6.24 23.52 -0.23
N GLU A 67 -7.31 22.73 -0.19
CA GLU A 67 -8.09 22.40 1.01
C GLU A 67 -7.58 21.10 1.64
N ILE A 68 -7.21 20.13 0.80
CA ILE A 68 -6.55 18.89 1.21
C ILE A 68 -5.13 18.87 0.65
N VAL A 69 -4.13 18.73 1.51
CA VAL A 69 -2.71 18.64 1.11
C VAL A 69 -2.21 17.21 1.32
N ILE A 70 -1.85 16.56 0.23
CA ILE A 70 -1.24 15.24 0.19
C ILE A 70 0.29 15.40 0.25
N LEU A 71 0.90 14.81 1.26
CA LEU A 71 2.35 14.81 1.46
C LEU A 71 2.93 13.49 0.94
N ALA A 72 3.57 13.54 -0.23
CA ALA A 72 4.12 12.40 -0.96
C ALA A 72 5.64 12.54 -1.16
N VAL A 73 6.32 13.11 -0.16
CA VAL A 73 7.79 13.25 -0.14
C VAL A 73 8.46 12.06 0.53
N ARG A 74 9.74 11.86 0.24
CA ARG A 74 10.54 10.81 0.88
C ARG A 74 10.81 11.17 2.35
N PRO A 75 10.83 10.20 3.30
CA PRO A 75 11.06 10.46 4.71
C PRO A 75 12.30 11.33 5.01
N GLN A 76 13.39 11.14 4.25
CA GLN A 76 14.64 11.87 4.45
C GLN A 76 14.56 13.35 4.08
N ALA A 77 13.59 13.74 3.24
CA ALA A 77 13.42 15.12 2.78
C ALA A 77 12.27 15.85 3.51
N THR A 78 11.47 15.13 4.30
CA THR A 78 10.23 15.63 4.91
C THR A 78 10.46 16.87 5.76
N GLU A 79 11.33 16.80 6.77
CA GLU A 79 11.53 17.93 7.70
C GLU A 79 12.06 19.16 6.99
N GLN A 80 13.04 18.98 6.08
CA GLN A 80 13.61 20.09 5.31
C GLN A 80 12.56 20.78 4.45
N ILE A 81 11.64 20.02 3.84
CA ILE A 81 10.60 20.59 2.98
C ILE A 81 9.51 21.24 3.82
N LEU A 82 8.91 20.50 4.76
CA LEU A 82 7.71 20.94 5.47
C LEU A 82 8.00 22.13 6.41
N SER A 83 9.19 22.20 7.00
CA SER A 83 9.57 23.33 7.89
C SER A 83 9.64 24.69 7.19
N THR A 84 9.72 24.72 5.85
CA THR A 84 9.72 25.96 5.07
C THR A 84 8.31 26.42 4.66
N LEU A 85 7.30 25.59 4.87
CA LEU A 85 5.94 25.83 4.42
C LEU A 85 5.08 26.40 5.54
N ARG A 86 4.12 27.25 5.15
CA ARG A 86 3.08 27.77 6.04
C ARG A 86 1.76 27.11 5.70
N PHE A 87 1.26 26.30 6.61
CA PHE A 87 -0.04 25.67 6.54
C PHE A 87 -1.12 26.57 7.16
N ARG A 88 -2.38 26.22 6.94
CA ARG A 88 -3.54 26.90 7.54
C ARG A 88 -4.37 25.92 8.35
N SER A 89 -5.10 26.42 9.34
CA SER A 89 -5.86 25.60 10.29
C SER A 89 -7.10 24.93 9.68
N ASP A 90 -7.60 25.43 8.56
CA ASP A 90 -8.73 24.88 7.80
C ASP A 90 -8.33 23.70 6.89
N GLN A 91 -7.03 23.48 6.70
CA GLN A 91 -6.53 22.44 5.80
C GLN A 91 -6.53 21.06 6.45
N LYS A 92 -6.74 20.05 5.60
CA LYS A 92 -6.61 18.64 5.97
C LYS A 92 -5.36 18.07 5.33
N ILE A 93 -4.63 17.26 6.07
CA ILE A 93 -3.36 16.69 5.63
C ILE A 93 -3.53 15.19 5.42
N VAL A 94 -3.07 14.69 4.28
CA VAL A 94 -2.97 13.24 4.00
C VAL A 94 -1.49 12.91 3.78
N SER A 95 -0.88 12.20 4.72
CA SER A 95 0.52 11.79 4.60
C SER A 95 0.64 10.41 3.96
N LEU A 96 1.46 10.31 2.92
CA LEU A 96 1.93 9.05 2.33
C LEU A 96 3.35 8.69 2.81
N ILE A 97 3.88 9.47 3.75
CA ILE A 97 5.27 9.39 4.18
C ILE A 97 5.40 8.21 5.15
N ALA A 98 6.19 7.22 4.76
CA ALA A 98 6.54 6.11 5.63
C ALA A 98 7.25 6.61 6.90
N THR A 99 7.11 5.89 8.01
CA THR A 99 7.82 6.12 9.29
C THR A 99 7.59 7.48 9.96
N PHE A 100 6.56 8.24 9.56
CA PHE A 100 6.17 9.49 10.20
C PHE A 100 4.83 9.31 10.93
N SER A 101 4.82 9.52 12.24
CA SER A 101 3.60 9.51 13.03
C SER A 101 2.77 10.78 12.80
N VAL A 102 1.47 10.71 13.10
CA VAL A 102 0.59 11.89 13.12
C VAL A 102 1.12 12.94 14.10
N GLU A 103 1.63 12.51 15.26
CA GLU A 103 2.25 13.41 16.24
C GLU A 103 3.44 14.19 15.64
N ARG A 104 4.38 13.50 14.99
CA ARG A 104 5.55 14.15 14.36
C ARG A 104 5.13 15.07 13.23
N LEU A 105 4.15 14.67 12.43
CA LEU A 105 3.62 15.50 11.34
C LEU A 105 2.92 16.75 11.88
N SER A 106 2.19 16.65 12.99
CA SER A 106 1.46 17.77 13.58
C SER A 106 2.34 18.96 13.92
N ALA A 107 3.58 18.72 14.36
CA ALA A 107 4.54 19.80 14.60
C ALA A 107 5.01 20.48 13.31
N LEU A 108 5.12 19.72 12.21
CA LEU A 108 5.63 20.21 10.92
C LEU A 108 4.56 20.92 10.08
N VAL A 109 3.28 20.60 10.28
CA VAL A 109 2.16 21.12 9.49
C VAL A 109 1.24 22.06 10.27
N ALA A 110 1.64 22.43 11.49
CA ALA A 110 0.89 23.40 12.29
C ALA A 110 0.65 24.71 11.50
N PRO A 111 -0.53 25.34 11.63
CA PRO A 111 -1.62 25.03 12.55
C PRO A 111 -2.65 24.01 12.03
N ALA A 112 -2.40 23.31 10.91
CA ALA A 112 -3.28 22.22 10.47
C ALA A 112 -3.24 21.06 11.46
N ASN A 113 -4.41 20.56 11.88
CA ASN A 113 -4.53 19.52 12.91
C ASN A 113 -5.32 18.28 12.45
N GLN A 114 -5.98 18.33 11.30
CA GLN A 114 -6.69 17.20 10.73
C GLN A 114 -5.75 16.39 9.84
N ILE A 115 -5.02 15.46 10.46
CA ILE A 115 -3.98 14.66 9.79
C ILE A 115 -4.47 13.23 9.63
N SER A 116 -4.38 12.73 8.41
CA SER A 116 -4.64 11.35 8.04
C SER A 116 -3.38 10.72 7.48
N ARG A 117 -3.26 9.41 7.60
CA ARG A 117 -2.17 8.64 6.98
C ARG A 117 -2.76 7.61 6.04
N LEU A 118 -2.17 7.52 4.86
CA LEU A 118 -2.61 6.66 3.77
C LEU A 118 -1.43 5.82 3.29
N ILE A 119 -1.66 4.51 3.16
CA ILE A 119 -0.71 3.59 2.52
C ILE A 119 -1.29 3.18 1.16
N PRO A 120 -0.93 3.89 0.08
CA PRO A 120 -1.32 3.51 -1.27
C PRO A 120 -0.32 2.53 -1.89
N LEU A 121 -0.81 1.75 -2.84
CA LEU A 121 0.01 0.92 -3.74
C LEU A 121 -0.17 1.40 -5.18
N PRO A 122 0.80 1.15 -6.10
CA PRO A 122 0.71 1.58 -7.49
C PRO A 122 -0.62 1.26 -8.22
N PRO A 123 -1.32 0.12 -7.96
CA PRO A 123 -2.63 -0.16 -8.55
C PRO A 123 -3.76 0.84 -8.23
N VAL A 124 -3.55 1.78 -7.30
CA VAL A 124 -4.47 2.92 -7.07
C VAL A 124 -4.71 3.74 -8.35
N ALA A 125 -3.76 3.72 -9.30
CA ALA A 125 -3.90 4.32 -10.62
C ALA A 125 -5.06 3.73 -11.43
N GLU A 126 -5.37 2.46 -11.18
CA GLU A 126 -6.42 1.70 -11.85
C GLU A 126 -7.63 1.47 -10.94
N ARG A 127 -7.67 2.17 -9.79
CA ARG A 127 -8.71 2.04 -8.76
C ARG A 127 -8.84 0.63 -8.18
N GLN A 128 -7.71 -0.05 -8.05
CA GLN A 128 -7.65 -1.44 -7.62
C GLN A 128 -6.77 -1.62 -6.38
N GLY A 129 -7.03 -2.72 -5.67
CA GLY A 129 -6.24 -3.15 -4.51
C GLY A 129 -6.64 -2.47 -3.20
N PRO A 130 -5.94 -2.81 -2.11
CA PRO A 130 -6.19 -2.24 -0.80
C PRO A 130 -5.66 -0.81 -0.72
N LEU A 131 -6.46 0.08 -0.15
CA LEU A 131 -6.07 1.43 0.19
C LEU A 131 -6.29 1.64 1.68
N THR A 132 -5.21 1.52 2.47
CA THR A 132 -5.35 1.54 3.93
C THR A 132 -5.21 2.95 4.48
N LEU A 133 -6.18 3.37 5.30
CA LEU A 133 -6.37 4.74 5.73
C LEU A 133 -6.58 4.81 7.25
N TYR A 134 -5.75 5.60 7.93
CA TYR A 134 -6.05 6.12 9.26
C TYR A 134 -6.57 7.56 9.09
N THR A 135 -7.84 7.79 9.43
CA THR A 135 -8.45 9.12 9.33
C THR A 135 -9.60 9.31 10.31
N GLN A 136 -9.73 10.53 10.83
CA GLN A 136 -10.94 11.03 11.50
C GLN A 136 -11.81 11.91 10.56
N SER A 137 -11.38 12.10 9.31
CA SER A 137 -12.05 12.98 8.34
C SER A 137 -12.86 12.18 7.33
N GLU A 138 -14.19 12.29 7.40
CA GLU A 138 -15.08 11.72 6.39
C GLU A 138 -14.92 12.35 5.01
N GLU A 139 -14.42 13.58 4.93
CA GLU A 139 -14.13 14.22 3.64
C GLU A 139 -12.94 13.56 2.93
N ILE A 140 -11.88 13.21 3.68
CA ILE A 140 -10.75 12.45 3.14
C ILE A 140 -11.19 11.06 2.73
N ALA A 141 -11.99 10.37 3.56
CA ALA A 141 -12.53 9.06 3.22
C ALA A 141 -13.36 9.13 1.92
N ARG A 142 -14.23 10.14 1.77
CA ARG A 142 -15.02 10.35 0.55
C ARG A 142 -14.19 10.74 -0.67
N LEU A 143 -13.07 11.44 -0.51
CA LEU A 143 -12.14 11.77 -1.60
C LEU A 143 -11.48 10.49 -2.14
N LEU A 144 -11.08 9.60 -1.25
CA LEU A 144 -10.35 8.36 -1.56
C LEU A 144 -11.29 7.19 -1.92
N ASP A 145 -12.58 7.34 -1.67
CA ASP A 145 -13.60 6.36 -2.01
C ASP A 145 -13.62 6.09 -3.52
N GLY A 146 -13.71 4.81 -3.88
CA GLY A 146 -13.66 4.36 -5.28
C GLY A 146 -12.26 4.35 -5.90
N LEU A 147 -11.17 4.64 -5.17
CA LEU A 147 -9.79 4.46 -5.64
C LEU A 147 -9.24 3.04 -5.41
N GLY A 148 -10.08 2.13 -4.94
CA GLY A 148 -9.74 0.79 -4.52
C GLY A 148 -10.62 0.39 -3.34
N ARG A 149 -10.27 -0.71 -2.68
CA ARG A 149 -10.95 -1.10 -1.44
C ARG A 149 -10.37 -0.30 -0.28
N LEU A 150 -11.15 0.67 0.20
CA LEU A 150 -10.75 1.48 1.35
C LEU A 150 -10.82 0.64 2.64
N ILE A 151 -9.68 0.44 3.29
CA ILE A 151 -9.57 -0.27 4.57
C ILE A 151 -9.26 0.78 5.64
N ARG A 152 -10.25 1.11 6.47
CA ARG A 152 -10.07 2.08 7.56
C ARG A 152 -9.55 1.36 8.80
N VAL A 153 -8.46 1.87 9.36
CA VAL A 153 -7.92 1.39 10.64
C VAL A 153 -8.32 2.35 11.76
N GLU A 154 -8.63 1.79 12.92
CA GLU A 154 -9.03 2.57 14.11
C GLU A 154 -7.83 3.20 14.82
N GLU A 155 -6.70 2.49 14.84
CA GLU A 155 -5.46 2.93 15.47
C GLU A 155 -4.40 3.21 14.40
N GLU A 156 -3.66 4.30 14.57
CA GLU A 156 -2.57 4.66 13.66
C GLU A 156 -1.52 3.56 13.55
N ALA A 157 -1.20 2.89 14.67
CA ALA A 157 -0.21 1.83 14.74
C ALA A 157 -0.53 0.63 13.83
N HIS A 158 -1.81 0.43 13.47
CA HIS A 158 -2.19 -0.63 12.53
C HIS A 158 -1.66 -0.37 11.11
N LEU A 159 -1.27 0.86 10.76
CA LEU A 159 -0.59 1.14 9.49
C LEU A 159 0.82 0.53 9.44
N ASP A 160 1.48 0.33 10.59
CA ASP A 160 2.78 -0.33 10.64
C ASP A 160 2.62 -1.84 10.38
N LEU A 161 1.51 -2.44 10.83
CA LEU A 161 1.15 -3.82 10.48
C LEU A 161 0.92 -3.98 8.98
N VAL A 162 0.25 -3.01 8.34
CA VAL A 162 0.05 -3.00 6.88
C VAL A 162 1.39 -2.93 6.17
N SER A 163 2.29 -2.07 6.65
CA SER A 163 3.65 -1.94 6.10
C SER A 163 4.40 -3.27 6.18
N ALA A 164 4.31 -3.98 7.32
CA ALA A 164 4.89 -5.32 7.47
C ALA A 164 4.25 -6.33 6.51
N VAL A 165 2.92 -6.39 6.40
CA VAL A 165 2.23 -7.34 5.50
C VAL A 165 2.58 -7.10 4.03
N THR A 166 2.70 -5.84 3.60
CA THR A 166 3.08 -5.53 2.21
C THR A 166 4.51 -5.95 1.86
N SER A 167 5.37 -6.25 2.85
CA SER A 167 6.70 -6.81 2.57
C SER A 167 6.66 -8.25 2.06
N LEU A 168 5.50 -8.93 2.14
CA LEU A 168 5.33 -10.30 1.64
C LEU A 168 5.17 -10.38 0.11
N MET A 169 5.15 -9.27 -0.63
CA MET A 169 5.05 -9.29 -2.09
C MET A 169 6.17 -10.15 -2.73
N GLY A 170 7.40 -10.01 -2.23
CA GLY A 170 8.52 -10.85 -2.67
C GLY A 170 8.33 -12.33 -2.31
N THR A 171 7.84 -12.61 -1.10
CA THR A 171 7.52 -13.96 -0.63
C THR A 171 6.43 -14.63 -1.48
N TYR A 172 5.40 -13.88 -1.88
CA TYR A 172 4.34 -14.37 -2.75
C TYR A 172 4.87 -14.85 -4.11
N PHE A 173 5.69 -14.03 -4.79
CA PHE A 173 6.31 -14.44 -6.04
C PHE A 173 7.38 -15.52 -5.86
N GLY A 174 8.07 -15.55 -4.72
CA GLY A 174 8.98 -16.64 -4.36
C GLY A 174 8.27 -17.99 -4.23
N MET A 175 7.09 -18.02 -3.60
CA MET A 175 6.24 -19.20 -3.53
C MET A 175 5.79 -19.66 -4.92
N MET A 176 5.34 -18.74 -5.77
CA MET A 176 5.02 -19.07 -7.17
C MET A 176 6.24 -19.63 -7.92
N GLY A 177 7.42 -19.05 -7.70
CA GLY A 177 8.68 -19.52 -8.29
C GLY A 177 9.08 -20.93 -7.84
N ALA A 178 8.81 -21.30 -6.58
CA ALA A 178 9.06 -22.66 -6.09
C ALA A 178 8.16 -23.69 -6.78
N VAL A 179 6.89 -23.37 -7.00
CA VAL A 179 5.95 -24.23 -7.75
C VAL A 179 6.35 -24.31 -9.23
N ASP A 180 6.71 -23.18 -9.83
CA ASP A 180 7.20 -23.12 -11.22
C ASP A 180 8.44 -23.99 -11.43
N GLY A 181 9.42 -23.89 -10.53
CA GLY A 181 10.64 -24.71 -10.55
C GLY A 181 10.34 -26.20 -10.44
N TRP A 182 9.47 -26.60 -9.51
CA TRP A 182 9.08 -28.01 -9.33
C TRP A 182 8.38 -28.59 -10.58
N LEU A 183 7.52 -27.81 -11.26
CA LEU A 183 6.88 -28.23 -12.50
C LEU A 183 7.90 -28.43 -13.63
N ILE A 184 8.86 -27.52 -13.76
CA ILE A 184 9.93 -27.60 -14.77
C ILE A 184 10.80 -28.83 -14.52
N GLU A 185 11.17 -29.10 -13.27
CA GLU A 185 11.89 -30.33 -12.89
C GLU A 185 11.08 -31.60 -13.21
N GLY A 186 9.75 -31.53 -13.09
CA GLY A 186 8.81 -32.57 -13.53
C GLY A 186 8.63 -32.68 -15.04
N GLY A 187 9.32 -31.86 -15.85
CA GLY A 187 9.32 -31.92 -17.31
C GLY A 187 8.38 -30.95 -18.01
N PHE A 188 7.76 -29.99 -17.30
CA PHE A 188 6.98 -28.94 -17.95
C PHE A 188 7.86 -27.99 -18.75
N LYS A 189 7.33 -27.47 -19.86
CA LYS A 189 7.93 -26.33 -20.54
C LYS A 189 7.82 -25.08 -19.67
N PRO A 190 8.86 -24.24 -19.56
CA PRO A 190 8.84 -23.06 -18.70
C PRO A 190 7.64 -22.13 -18.95
N GLU A 191 7.24 -21.91 -20.20
CA GLU A 191 6.10 -21.04 -20.55
C GLU A 191 4.78 -21.63 -20.06
N ALA A 192 4.59 -22.95 -20.21
CA ALA A 192 3.38 -23.63 -19.78
C ALA A 192 3.26 -23.67 -18.25
N SER A 193 4.40 -23.85 -17.55
CA SER A 193 4.48 -23.81 -16.10
C SER A 193 4.09 -22.43 -15.56
N ARG A 194 4.72 -21.36 -16.06
CA ARG A 194 4.38 -19.98 -15.65
C ARG A 194 2.92 -19.64 -15.90
N ALA A 195 2.35 -20.07 -17.04
CA ALA A 195 0.94 -19.86 -17.35
C ALA A 195 0.03 -20.58 -16.35
N LEU A 196 0.27 -21.86 -16.09
CA LEU A 196 -0.51 -22.66 -15.14
C LEU A 196 -0.47 -22.07 -13.72
N VAL A 197 0.74 -21.77 -13.21
CA VAL A 197 0.92 -21.22 -11.86
C VAL A 197 0.27 -19.84 -11.75
N GLY A 198 0.46 -18.98 -12.74
CA GLY A 198 -0.15 -17.65 -12.79
C GLY A 198 -1.68 -17.72 -12.72
N GLU A 199 -2.30 -18.50 -13.60
CA GLU A 199 -3.77 -18.65 -13.66
C GLU A 199 -4.35 -19.25 -12.37
N LEU A 200 -3.72 -20.31 -11.84
CA LEU A 200 -4.19 -20.95 -10.61
C LEU A 200 -4.15 -19.99 -9.42
N PHE A 201 -3.04 -19.28 -9.23
CA PHE A 201 -2.88 -18.37 -8.09
C PHE A 201 -3.76 -17.13 -8.26
N PHE A 202 -3.94 -16.62 -9.48
CA PHE A 202 -4.89 -15.55 -9.77
C PHE A 202 -6.32 -15.95 -9.42
N LEU A 203 -6.76 -17.16 -9.81
CA LEU A 203 -8.07 -17.69 -9.46
C LEU A 203 -8.28 -17.75 -7.94
N LEU A 204 -7.29 -18.22 -7.19
CA LEU A 204 -7.35 -18.31 -5.72
C LEU A 204 -7.36 -16.91 -5.07
N ALA A 205 -6.53 -15.99 -5.55
CA ALA A 205 -6.50 -14.60 -5.06
C ALA A 205 -7.85 -13.90 -5.31
N GLN A 206 -8.42 -14.05 -6.50
CA GLN A 206 -9.74 -13.50 -6.82
C GLN A 206 -10.84 -14.12 -5.95
N THR A 207 -10.75 -15.42 -5.65
CA THR A 207 -11.69 -16.08 -4.74
C THR A 207 -11.59 -15.50 -3.33
N ALA A 208 -10.37 -15.32 -2.82
CA ALA A 208 -10.12 -14.74 -1.50
C ALA A 208 -10.63 -13.30 -1.40
N GLU A 209 -10.48 -12.50 -2.46
CA GLU A 209 -11.01 -11.14 -2.53
C GLU A 209 -12.55 -11.14 -2.47
N LYS A 210 -13.20 -11.93 -3.34
CA LYS A 210 -14.67 -12.01 -3.45
C LYS A 210 -15.34 -12.56 -2.19
N ARG A 211 -14.65 -13.43 -1.44
CA ARG A 211 -15.15 -14.07 -0.20
C ARG A 211 -14.46 -13.56 1.05
N SER A 212 -13.95 -12.34 1.02
CA SER A 212 -13.16 -11.74 2.11
C SER A 212 -13.91 -11.52 3.43
N GLU A 213 -15.24 -11.68 3.45
CA GLU A 213 -16.05 -11.67 4.69
C GLU A 213 -15.98 -13.01 5.44
N GLU A 214 -15.46 -14.06 4.79
CA GLU A 214 -15.34 -15.38 5.39
C GLU A 214 -13.92 -15.63 5.92
N PRO A 215 -13.76 -16.34 7.06
CA PRO A 215 -12.44 -16.73 7.53
C PRO A 215 -11.70 -17.58 6.49
N PHE A 216 -10.45 -17.26 6.17
CA PHE A 216 -9.66 -18.04 5.21
C PHE A 216 -9.42 -19.49 5.65
N SER A 217 -9.52 -19.80 6.96
CA SER A 217 -9.53 -21.18 7.46
C SER A 217 -10.75 -21.99 7.00
N ARG A 218 -11.85 -21.34 6.67
CA ARG A 218 -13.00 -21.98 6.01
C ARG A 218 -12.69 -22.28 4.56
N LEU A 219 -12.18 -21.29 3.80
CA LEU A 219 -11.79 -21.50 2.40
C LEU A 219 -10.75 -22.61 2.27
N SER A 220 -9.74 -22.64 3.14
CA SER A 220 -8.73 -23.70 3.18
C SER A 220 -9.35 -25.10 3.35
N ARG A 221 -10.35 -25.25 4.22
CA ARG A 221 -11.07 -26.53 4.41
C ARG A 221 -11.95 -26.88 3.22
N GLU A 222 -12.69 -25.92 2.66
CA GLU A 222 -13.57 -26.15 1.50
C GLU A 222 -12.78 -26.60 0.26
N TYR A 223 -11.57 -26.09 0.08
CA TYR A 223 -10.69 -26.48 -1.02
C TYR A 223 -9.82 -27.71 -0.69
N SER A 224 -9.95 -28.30 0.50
CA SER A 224 -9.21 -29.49 0.93
C SER A 224 -10.16 -30.68 1.13
N THR A 225 -10.41 -31.43 0.06
CA THR A 225 -11.20 -32.67 0.14
C THR A 225 -10.54 -33.67 1.10
N ALA A 226 -11.32 -34.23 2.02
CA ALA A 226 -10.84 -35.25 2.97
C ALA A 226 -10.24 -36.46 2.24
N GLY A 227 -9.03 -36.85 2.62
CA GLY A 227 -8.20 -37.88 1.97
C GLY A 227 -7.61 -37.47 0.62
N GLY A 228 -7.83 -36.23 0.17
CA GLY A 228 -7.41 -35.73 -1.14
C GLY A 228 -6.01 -35.11 -1.15
N LEU A 229 -5.52 -34.82 -2.36
CA LEU A 229 -4.19 -34.25 -2.59
C LEU A 229 -3.98 -32.89 -1.89
N ASN A 230 -5.02 -32.05 -1.85
CA ASN A 230 -4.95 -30.74 -1.20
C ASN A 230 -4.80 -30.87 0.32
N GLU A 231 -5.51 -31.79 0.96
CA GLU A 231 -5.36 -32.06 2.39
C GLU A 231 -3.96 -32.60 2.70
N GLN A 232 -3.44 -33.52 1.87
CA GLN A 232 -2.09 -34.04 2.03
C GLN A 232 -1.05 -32.91 1.95
N ALA A 233 -1.08 -32.09 0.91
CA ALA A 233 -0.14 -30.97 0.75
C ALA A 233 -0.23 -29.98 1.92
N TRP A 234 -1.46 -29.65 2.34
CA TRP A 234 -1.69 -28.77 3.49
C TRP A 234 -1.11 -29.35 4.79
N ARG A 235 -1.35 -30.63 5.07
CA ARG A 235 -0.82 -31.31 6.26
C ARG A 235 0.70 -31.28 6.31
N GLU A 236 1.37 -31.58 5.19
CA GLU A 236 2.85 -31.59 5.15
C GLU A 236 3.42 -30.18 5.37
N LEU A 237 2.84 -29.15 4.76
CA LEU A 237 3.27 -27.77 4.98
C LEU A 237 3.04 -27.32 6.42
N GLN A 238 1.88 -27.66 7.01
CA GLN A 238 1.58 -27.40 8.42
C GLN A 238 2.61 -28.05 9.35
N ALA A 239 2.94 -29.32 9.13
CA ALA A 239 3.95 -30.03 9.90
C ALA A 239 5.35 -29.40 9.76
N ALA A 240 5.67 -28.82 8.59
CA ALA A 240 6.90 -28.07 8.36
C ALA A 240 6.92 -26.68 9.03
N GLY A 241 5.84 -26.25 9.69
CA GLY A 241 5.80 -24.99 10.44
C GLY A 241 5.75 -23.74 9.58
N TRP A 242 5.30 -23.83 8.32
CA TRP A 242 5.32 -22.72 7.35
C TRP A 242 4.66 -21.43 7.89
N ALA A 243 3.52 -21.56 8.58
CA ALA A 243 2.77 -20.41 9.10
C ALA A 243 3.56 -19.65 10.18
N ALA A 244 4.21 -20.39 11.10
CA ALA A 244 5.04 -19.80 12.15
C ALA A 244 6.25 -19.06 11.55
N GLN A 245 6.84 -19.57 10.47
CA GLN A 245 7.95 -18.91 9.79
C GLN A 245 7.52 -17.58 9.15
N ILE A 246 6.35 -17.54 8.51
CA ILE A 246 5.81 -16.29 7.94
C ILE A 246 5.50 -15.27 9.05
N GLN A 247 4.86 -15.71 10.14
CA GLN A 247 4.53 -14.85 11.28
C GLN A 247 5.79 -14.27 11.91
N ALA A 248 6.80 -15.10 12.17
CA ALA A 248 8.06 -14.65 12.73
C ALA A 248 8.78 -13.64 11.80
N ALA A 249 8.75 -13.86 10.48
CA ALA A 249 9.31 -12.91 9.51
C ALA A 249 8.58 -11.55 9.55
N LEU A 250 7.25 -11.55 9.66
CA LEU A 250 6.45 -10.33 9.81
C LEU A 250 6.77 -9.61 11.12
N ASP A 251 6.87 -10.33 12.22
CA ASP A 251 7.24 -9.77 13.54
C ASP A 251 8.61 -9.10 13.47
N LEU A 252 9.58 -9.72 12.79
CA LEU A 252 10.92 -9.15 12.64
C LEU A 252 10.94 -7.90 11.74
N VAL A 253 10.11 -7.87 10.68
CA VAL A 253 9.91 -6.66 9.87
C VAL A 253 9.27 -5.55 10.71
N LEU A 254 8.28 -5.89 11.54
CA LEU A 254 7.62 -4.94 12.43
C LEU A 254 8.59 -4.40 13.49
N ASP A 255 9.44 -5.25 14.06
CA ASP A 255 10.53 -4.85 14.94
C ASP A 255 11.48 -3.86 14.27
N ARG A 256 11.81 -4.07 12.99
CA ARG A 256 12.62 -3.13 12.22
C ARG A 256 11.92 -1.79 12.01
N ILE A 257 10.61 -1.78 11.78
CA ILE A 257 9.83 -0.54 11.69
C ILE A 257 9.90 0.24 13.01
N TYR A 258 9.85 -0.46 14.14
CA TYR A 258 9.97 0.15 15.47
C TYR A 258 11.42 0.40 15.92
N GLY A 259 12.42 0.13 15.08
CA GLY A 259 13.84 0.32 15.42
C GLY A 259 14.38 -0.69 16.45
N ARG A 260 13.67 -1.78 16.69
CA ARG A 260 14.07 -2.90 17.56
C ARG A 260 14.93 -3.94 16.83
N ALA A 261 14.96 -3.91 15.50
CA ALA A 261 15.77 -4.78 14.65
C ALA A 261 16.40 -4.00 13.47
N THR A 262 17.44 -4.58 12.88
CA THR A 262 18.09 -4.08 11.66
C THR A 262 17.83 -5.01 10.48
N PHE A 263 18.27 -4.63 9.28
CA PHE A 263 18.24 -5.52 8.12
C PHE A 263 19.01 -6.83 8.34
N ASP A 264 20.10 -6.77 9.11
CA ASP A 264 20.97 -7.93 9.38
C ASP A 264 20.49 -8.79 10.57
N THR A 265 19.43 -8.37 11.27
CA THR A 265 18.82 -9.20 12.31
C THR A 265 18.15 -10.40 11.65
N GLN A 266 18.40 -11.60 12.15
CA GLN A 266 17.89 -12.85 11.57
C GLN A 266 16.98 -13.59 12.56
N LEU A 267 16.03 -14.34 12.00
CA LEU A 267 15.27 -15.30 12.79
C LEU A 267 16.20 -16.35 13.40
N PRO A 268 15.89 -16.87 14.60
CA PRO A 268 16.63 -17.99 15.17
C PRO A 268 16.61 -19.15 14.18
N GLN A 269 17.79 -19.61 13.75
CA GLN A 269 17.87 -20.87 13.01
C GLN A 269 17.52 -21.99 13.99
N ASN A 270 16.39 -22.65 13.78
CA ASN A 270 16.14 -23.92 14.43
C ASN A 270 17.26 -24.85 14.00
N ARG A 271 18.21 -25.15 14.91
CA ARG A 271 19.14 -26.26 14.70
C ARG A 271 18.27 -27.49 14.58
N VAL A 272 18.14 -28.03 13.37
CA VAL A 272 17.73 -29.41 13.20
C VAL A 272 18.80 -30.20 13.94
N THR A 273 18.46 -30.69 15.13
CA THR A 273 19.27 -31.68 15.83
C THR A 273 19.33 -32.88 14.90
N ALA A 274 20.49 -33.05 14.27
CA ALA A 274 20.86 -34.29 13.64
C ALA A 274 21.15 -35.28 14.77
N ASP A 275 20.12 -35.98 15.23
CA ASP A 275 20.23 -37.21 16.01
C ASP A 275 19.71 -38.37 15.15
#